data_AF-A0A4Y7Q9W4-F1
#
_entry.id   AF-A0A4Y7Q9W4-F1
#
_cell.length_a   1.000
_cell.length_b   1.000
_cell.length_c   1.000
_cell.angle_alpha   90.00
_cell.angle_beta   90.00
_cell.angle_gamma   90.00
#
_symmetry.space_group_name_H-M   'P 1'
#
loop_
_entity.id
_entity.type
_entity.pdbx_description
1 polymer ?
#
loop_
_entity_poly.entity_id
_entity_poly.type
_entity_poly.pdbx_seq_one_letter_code
_entity_poly.pdbx_strand_id
1 'polypeptide(L)' 'MKKITEHNTLGFIVDLKSNKRQIKEAVKKPYDVQAAKINTLIWDTYSPNAGRTGRRKRTYDSCLT' A
#
# COMPACT_ATOMS: atom_id res chain seq x y z
N MET A 1 9.01 -17.07 13.70
CA MET A 1 9.12 -16.14 12.55
C MET A 1 8.44 -16.78 11.35
N LYS A 2 7.27 -16.28 10.96
CA LYS A 2 6.48 -16.80 9.84
C LYS A 2 5.89 -15.62 9.08
N LYS A 3 5.78 -15.75 7.75
CA LYS A 3 5.04 -14.91 6.79
C LYS A 3 5.83 -13.87 5.98
N ILE A 4 7.03 -14.20 5.50
CA ILE A 4 7.66 -13.48 4.38
C ILE A 4 7.84 -14.34 3.11
N THR A 5 7.53 -15.64 3.14
CA THR A 5 8.07 -16.59 2.14
C THR A 5 7.12 -17.11 1.06
N GLU A 6 5.87 -16.67 0.95
CA GLU A 6 4.99 -17.18 -0.14
C GLU A 6 4.69 -16.15 -1.23
N HIS A 7 4.51 -14.87 -0.87
CA HIS A 7 4.35 -13.79 -1.84
C HIS A 7 5.04 -12.54 -1.26
N ASN A 8 6.14 -12.07 -1.86
CA ASN A 8 6.90 -10.88 -1.44
C ASN A 8 6.08 -9.57 -1.55
N THR A 9 4.94 -9.48 -0.87
CA THR A 9 3.97 -8.39 -1.01
C THR A 9 4.00 -7.51 0.23
N LEU A 10 4.42 -6.26 0.06
CA LEU A 10 4.44 -5.23 1.10
C LEU A 10 3.15 -4.41 1.05
N GLY A 11 2.54 -4.17 2.22
CA GLY A 11 1.34 -3.36 2.36
C GLY A 11 1.65 -1.97 2.91
N PHE A 12 1.29 -0.93 2.17
CA PHE A 12 1.47 0.48 2.53
C PHE A 12 0.13 1.20 2.66
N ILE A 13 0.03 2.13 3.59
CA ILE A 13 -1.05 3.13 3.61
C ILE A 13 -0.53 4.37 2.88
N VAL A 14 -1.29 4.85 1.91
CA VAL A 14 -0.90 5.98 1.07
C VAL A 14 -2.02 7.02 1.03
N ASP A 15 -1.70 8.23 0.61
CA ASP A 15 -2.72 9.25 0.37
C ASP A 15 -3.64 8.85 -0.80
N LEU A 16 -4.91 9.24 -0.71
CA LEU A 16 -5.96 8.93 -1.68
C LEU A 16 -5.60 9.41 -3.09
N LYS A 17 -4.97 10.59 -3.18
CA LYS A 17 -4.63 11.26 -4.44
C LYS A 17 -3.34 10.74 -5.09
N SER A 18 -2.57 9.89 -4.41
CA SER A 18 -1.28 9.40 -4.94
C SER A 18 -1.45 8.46 -6.13
N ASN A 19 -0.64 8.63 -7.18
CA ASN A 19 -0.61 7.73 -8.34
C ASN A 19 0.39 6.58 -8.13
N LYS A 20 0.24 5.46 -8.86
CA LYS A 20 1.12 4.29 -8.75
C LYS A 20 2.59 4.60 -9.05
N ARG A 21 2.87 5.54 -9.97
CA ARG A 21 4.25 5.98 -10.28
C ARG A 21 4.92 6.65 -9.08
N GLN A 22 4.21 7.56 -8.41
CA GLN A 22 4.69 8.24 -7.21
C GLN A 22 4.93 7.25 -6.08
N ILE A 23 4.03 6.27 -5.91
CA ILE A 23 4.17 5.22 -4.90
C ILE A 23 5.42 4.37 -5.18
N LYS A 24 5.68 4.01 -6.45
CA LYS A 24 6.88 3.25 -6.83
C LYS A 24 8.17 3.97 -6.44
N GLU A 25 8.27 5.26 -6.75
CA GLU A 25 9.46 6.06 -6.42
C GLU A 25 9.60 6.26 -4.90
N ALA A 26 8.48 6.47 -4.21
CA ALA A 26 8.44 6.66 -2.76
C ALA A 26 8.80 5.39 -1.98
N VAL A 27 8.52 4.19 -2.52
CA VAL A 27 8.92 2.91 -1.91
C VAL A 27 10.40 2.60 -2.18
N LYS A 28 10.92 2.96 -3.36
CA LYS A 28 12.32 2.73 -3.74
C LYS A 28 13.31 3.45 -2.83
N LYS A 29 13.06 4.71 -2.47
CA LYS A 29 14.01 5.52 -1.68
C LYS A 29 14.29 4.98 -0.26
N PRO A 30 13.28 4.69 0.58
CA PRO A 30 13.49 4.28 1.97
C PRO A 30 13.86 2.80 2.13
N TYR A 31 13.43 1.93 1.20
CA TYR A 31 13.57 0.49 1.35
C TYR A 31 14.51 -0.15 0.31
N ASP A 32 14.96 0.62 -0.69
CA ASP A 32 15.79 0.16 -1.83
C ASP A 32 15.23 -1.07 -2.57
N VAL A 33 13.92 -1.28 -2.52
CA VAL A 33 13.25 -2.41 -3.20
C VAL A 33 12.66 -1.96 -4.53
N GLN A 34 12.74 -2.84 -5.53
CA GLN A 34 12.09 -2.62 -6.82
C GLN A 34 10.71 -3.28 -6.85
N ALA A 35 9.69 -2.44 -7.02
CA ALA A 35 8.32 -2.87 -7.26
C ALA A 35 8.16 -3.56 -8.62
N ALA A 36 7.83 -4.85 -8.64
CA ALA A 36 7.39 -5.55 -9.86
C ALA A 36 5.98 -5.16 -10.26
N LYS A 37 5.04 -5.14 -9.30
CA LYS A 37 3.63 -4.85 -9.56
C LYS A 37 3.00 -4.16 -8.36
N ILE A 38 2.32 -3.04 -8.65
CA ILE A 38 1.66 -2.21 -7.65
C ILE A 38 0.14 -2.28 -7.84
N ASN A 39 -0.54 -2.75 -6.81
CA ASN A 39 -2.00 -2.80 -6.72
C ASN A 39 -2.49 -1.85 -5.64
N THR A 40 -3.47 -1.00 -5.94
CA THR A 40 -4.04 -0.02 -4.99
C THR A 40 -5.50 -0.33 -4.75
N LEU A 41 -5.91 -0.34 -3.49
CA LEU A 41 -7.29 -0.53 -3.05
C LEU A 41 -7.73 0.71 -2.26
N ILE A 42 -8.86 1.29 -2.66
CA ILE A 42 -9.55 2.28 -1.83
C ILE A 42 -10.58 1.53 -1.00
N TRP A 43 -10.54 1.71 0.31
CA TRP A 43 -11.52 1.15 1.21
C TRP A 43 -12.10 2.24 2.10
N ASP A 44 -13.41 2.17 2.27
CA ASP A 44 -14.13 3.07 3.15
C ASP A 44 -14.04 2.52 4.56
N THR A 45 -13.55 3.36 5.47
CA THR A 45 -13.57 3.09 6.89
C THR A 45 -14.90 3.56 7.44
N TYR A 46 -15.77 2.63 7.78
CA TYR A 46 -16.97 2.93 8.54
C TYR A 46 -16.61 2.97 10.03
N SER A 47 -16.79 4.14 10.67
CA SER A 47 -16.68 4.27 12.12
C SER A 47 -18.06 4.56 12.70
N PRO A 48 -18.70 3.59 13.35
CA PRO A 48 -20.06 3.77 13.89
C PRO A 48 -20.12 4.85 14.97
N ASN A 49 -19.03 5.08 15.71
CA ASN A 49 -18.98 6.05 16.81
C ASN A 49 -18.80 7.51 16.35
N ALA A 50 -18.20 7.72 15.16
CA ALA A 50 -17.89 9.06 14.67
C ALA A 50 -18.95 9.62 13.69
N GLY A 51 -19.93 8.81 13.28
CA GLY A 51 -20.93 9.20 12.28
C GLY A 51 -20.35 9.62 10.93
N ARG A 52 -19.06 9.33 10.66
CA ARG A 52 -18.32 9.77 9.47
C ARG A 52 -17.65 8.58 8.80
N THR A 53 -17.90 8.44 7.50
CA THR A 53 -17.19 7.49 6.64
C THR A 53 -15.90 8.16 6.15
N GLY A 54 -14.75 7.65 6.62
CA GLY A 54 -13.44 8.05 6.11
C GLY A 54 -13.06 7.20 4.90
N ARG A 55 -12.31 7.74 3.93
CA ARG A 55 -11.72 6.93 2.86
C ARG A 55 -10.25 6.70 3.14
N ARG A 56 -9.76 5.48 2.96
CA ARG A 56 -8.33 5.17 3.06
C ARG A 56 -7.86 4.42 1.83
N LYS A 57 -6.64 4.71 1.39
CA LYS A 57 -6.01 4.00 0.29
C LYS A 57 -4.90 3.11 0.83
N ARG A 58 -4.99 1.82 0.50
CA ARG A 58 -3.94 0.83 0.74
C ARG A 58 -3.30 0.45 -0.57
N THR A 59 -2.00 0.27 -0.56
CA THR A 59 -1.22 -0.16 -1.71
C THR A 59 -0.45 -1.42 -1.36
N TYR A 60 -0.52 -2.41 -2.24
CA TYR A 60 0.22 -3.66 -2.16
C TYR A 60 1.28 -3.64 -3.25
N ASP A 61 2.52 -3.84 -2.87
CA ASP A 61 3.65 -3.93 -3.79
C ASP A 61 4.23 -5.34 -3.77
N SER A 62 4.23 -6.04 -4.90
CA SER A 62 5.04 -7.25 -5.04
C SER A 62 6.47 -6.83 -5.35
N CYS A 63 7.35 -6.94 -4.37
CA CYS A 63 8.76 -6.61 -4.47
C CYS A 63 9.52 -7.73 -5.18
N LEU A 64 10.40 -7.36 -6.11
CA LEU A 64 11.53 -8.20 -6.51
C LEU A 64 12.69 -7.81 -5.59
N THR A 65 13.14 -8.75 -4.77
CA THR A 65 14.43 -8.66 -4.06
C THR A 65 15.58 -8.68 -5.03
#